data_AF-A0A0D6ML31-F1
#
_entry.id   AF-A0A0D6ML31-F1
#
_cell.length_a   1.000
_cell.length_b   1.000
_cell.length_c   1.000
_cell.angle_alpha   90.00
_cell.angle_beta   90.00
_cell.angle_gamma   90.00
#
_symmetry.space_group_name_H-M   'P 1'
#
loop_
_entity.id
_entity.type
_entity.pdbx_description
1 polymer ?
#
loop_
_entity_poly.entity_id
_entity_poly.type
_entity_poly.pdbx_seq_one_letter_code
_entity_poly.pdbx_strand_id
1 'polypeptide(L)'
;MMQRNEVALLPLWLRHHGLLFGLPNLCVIDNGSDDPAVLATLRSAEARGVHIIRGHMTPADFAAKGEIVSDIIRGWDRDADYDLAIPLDCDEFVGVLTDRLALDRESILAACAAVCREQGTFLTNRVLLNIPLRPGYFLPQSIQRGLFRAGTIVTLDHGFHAPVSTMPERWVQTPFVYFHMHNRPDFEAIRAFARQKLYHLTGGDDRRLAEDRAEGAHLAHYFRTTGEAFEASYRGRPDIYMPGFVPYLTELAIDPEPVLGSGGIVLHAAPPEGYLVHKSDPDERRHVFDRFDADWYARENLDVATDNFFGIWPLLHFIMHGWDEGRRPHPPGLAPIVIEQG
;
A
#
# COMPACT_ATOMS: atom_id res chain seq x y z
N MET A 1 -12.93 3.96 2.82
CA MET A 1 -11.84 4.01 3.81
C MET A 1 -12.41 4.39 5.17
N MET A 2 -11.90 3.83 6.27
CA MET A 2 -12.22 4.24 7.65
C MET A 2 -10.95 4.80 8.33
N GLN A 3 -11.05 5.92 9.02
CA GLN A 3 -9.90 6.55 9.70
C GLN A 3 -10.31 7.21 11.03
N ARG A 4 -9.32 7.47 11.88
CA ARG A 4 -9.44 8.32 13.06
C ARG A 4 -8.14 9.10 13.26
N ASN A 5 -8.23 10.42 13.35
CA ASN A 5 -7.11 11.33 13.64
C ASN A 5 -5.89 11.16 12.69
N GLU A 6 -6.10 10.80 11.42
CA GLU A 6 -5.02 10.64 10.44
C GLU A 6 -4.59 11.99 9.85
N VAL A 7 -3.81 12.77 10.61
CA VAL A 7 -3.37 14.13 10.22
C VAL A 7 -2.54 14.12 8.94
N ALA A 8 -1.58 13.19 8.84
CA ALA A 8 -0.60 13.16 7.75
C ALA A 8 -1.16 12.50 6.49
N LEU A 9 -1.89 11.39 6.64
CA LEU A 9 -2.30 10.57 5.51
C LEU A 9 -3.64 10.94 4.91
N LEU A 10 -4.61 11.42 5.70
CA LEU A 10 -5.93 11.76 5.15
C LEU A 10 -5.86 12.77 3.99
N PRO A 11 -5.10 13.88 4.08
CA PRO A 11 -4.98 14.81 2.96
C PRO A 11 -4.37 14.17 1.71
N LEU A 12 -3.37 13.30 1.91
CA LEU A 12 -2.69 12.59 0.84
C LEU A 12 -3.63 11.55 0.19
N TRP A 13 -4.35 10.77 0.99
CA TRP A 13 -5.36 9.81 0.54
C TRP A 13 -6.45 10.48 -0.30
N LEU A 14 -6.99 11.61 0.17
CA LEU A 14 -8.02 12.36 -0.55
C LEU A 14 -7.54 12.93 -1.88
N ARG A 15 -6.30 13.42 -1.95
CA ARG A 15 -5.74 14.03 -3.17
C ARG A 15 -5.40 12.98 -4.22
N HIS A 16 -4.73 11.90 -3.82
CA HIS A 16 -4.39 10.80 -4.72
C HIS A 16 -5.66 10.17 -5.29
N HIS A 17 -6.56 9.65 -4.44
CA HIS A 17 -7.78 8.98 -4.93
C HIS A 17 -8.76 9.96 -5.58
N GLY A 18 -8.77 11.22 -5.16
CA GLY A 18 -9.57 12.28 -5.77
C GLY A 18 -9.11 12.60 -7.19
N LEU A 19 -7.80 12.60 -7.45
CA LEU A 19 -7.25 12.73 -8.80
C LEU A 19 -7.66 11.55 -9.69
N LEU A 20 -7.68 10.33 -9.15
CA LEU A 20 -7.96 9.11 -9.91
C LEU A 20 -9.44 8.90 -10.21
N PHE A 21 -10.30 9.06 -9.20
CA PHE A 21 -11.70 8.68 -9.27
C PHE A 21 -12.65 9.88 -9.25
N GLY A 22 -12.17 11.06 -8.86
CA GLY A 22 -13.01 12.22 -8.58
C GLY A 22 -13.55 12.19 -7.16
N LEU A 23 -13.59 13.35 -6.50
CA LEU A 23 -13.99 13.47 -5.09
C LEU A 23 -15.39 12.94 -4.77
N PRO A 24 -16.43 13.11 -5.63
CA PRO A 24 -17.75 12.54 -5.37
C PRO A 24 -17.81 11.01 -5.29
N ASN A 25 -16.80 10.33 -5.82
CA ASN A 25 -16.69 8.86 -5.79
C ASN A 25 -15.89 8.35 -4.58
N LEU A 26 -15.49 9.24 -3.66
CA LEU A 26 -14.78 8.86 -2.45
C LEU A 26 -15.72 8.78 -1.26
N CYS A 27 -15.58 7.72 -0.47
CA CYS A 27 -16.29 7.51 0.78
C CYS A 27 -15.32 7.33 1.95
N VAL A 28 -15.45 8.20 2.96
CA VAL A 28 -14.64 8.20 4.18
C VAL A 28 -15.54 8.01 5.39
N ILE A 29 -15.23 7.01 6.20
CA ILE A 29 -15.87 6.77 7.50
C ILE A 29 -14.96 7.38 8.56
N ASP A 30 -15.43 8.44 9.22
CA ASP A 30 -14.72 9.04 10.34
C ASP A 30 -15.09 8.32 11.64
N ASN A 31 -14.14 7.56 12.18
CA ASN A 31 -14.30 6.78 13.40
C ASN A 31 -14.04 7.62 14.66
N GLY A 32 -14.70 8.77 14.73
CA GLY A 32 -14.67 9.67 15.89
C GLY A 32 -13.36 10.44 16.04
N SER A 33 -12.93 11.13 14.97
CA SER A 33 -11.79 12.06 15.06
C SER A 33 -12.14 13.26 15.96
N ASP A 34 -11.18 13.71 16.75
CA ASP A 34 -11.24 14.91 17.60
C ASP A 34 -10.12 15.91 17.28
N ASP A 35 -9.17 15.54 16.40
CA ASP A 35 -8.13 16.44 15.94
C ASP A 35 -8.70 17.58 15.07
N PRO A 36 -8.46 18.86 15.41
CA PRO A 36 -9.02 20.00 14.68
C PRO A 36 -8.59 20.08 13.21
N ALA A 37 -7.37 19.66 12.87
CA ALA A 37 -6.86 19.67 11.50
C ALA A 37 -7.50 18.56 10.66
N VAL A 38 -7.72 17.38 11.24
CA VAL A 38 -8.47 16.29 10.59
C VAL A 38 -9.92 16.70 10.36
N LEU A 39 -10.58 17.27 11.36
CA LEU A 39 -11.96 17.75 11.23
C LEU A 39 -12.09 18.86 10.18
N ALA A 40 -11.12 19.78 10.09
CA ALA A 40 -11.06 20.78 9.03
C ALA A 40 -10.89 20.15 7.64
N THR A 41 -10.00 19.16 7.52
CA THR A 41 -9.77 18.40 6.28
C THR A 41 -11.06 17.70 5.82
N LEU A 42 -11.75 16.99 6.71
CA LEU A 42 -13.00 16.30 6.41
C LEU A 42 -14.09 17.28 5.95
N ARG A 43 -14.26 18.42 6.63
CA ARG A 43 -15.22 19.46 6.22
C ARG A 43 -14.91 20.01 4.83
N SER A 44 -13.64 20.26 4.54
CA SER A 44 -13.21 20.75 3.22
C SER A 44 -13.46 19.71 2.12
N ALA A 45 -13.20 18.43 2.41
CA ALA A 45 -13.44 17.33 1.48
C ALA A 45 -14.95 17.14 1.19
N GLU A 46 -15.77 17.17 2.23
CA GLU A 46 -17.23 17.06 2.15
C GLU A 46 -17.83 18.21 1.32
N ALA A 47 -17.37 19.45 1.54
CA ALA A 47 -17.78 20.60 0.74
C ALA A 47 -17.42 20.48 -0.75
N ARG A 48 -16.47 19.60 -1.10
CA ARG A 48 -16.04 19.30 -2.47
C ARG A 48 -16.66 18.00 -3.03
N GLY A 49 -17.58 17.38 -2.29
CA GLY A 49 -18.38 16.25 -2.73
C GLY A 49 -17.98 14.88 -2.16
N VAL A 50 -16.92 14.78 -1.36
CA VAL A 50 -16.56 13.50 -0.71
C VAL A 50 -17.66 13.09 0.25
N HIS A 51 -18.07 11.82 0.20
CA HIS A 51 -19.06 11.28 1.13
C HIS A 51 -18.40 10.98 2.49
N ILE A 52 -18.80 11.71 3.54
CA ILE A 52 -18.28 11.52 4.90
C ILE A 52 -19.34 10.88 5.80
N ILE A 53 -19.05 9.68 6.32
CA ILE A 53 -19.92 8.94 7.24
C ILE A 53 -19.42 9.12 8.67
N ARG A 54 -20.30 9.58 9.57
CA ARG A 54 -19.99 9.84 10.99
C ARG A 54 -20.81 8.99 11.97
N GLY A 55 -21.43 7.91 11.48
CA GLY A 55 -22.30 7.03 12.27
C GLY A 55 -21.57 5.94 13.07
N HIS A 56 -20.26 5.77 12.86
CA HIS A 56 -19.48 4.64 13.35
C HIS A 56 -18.24 5.13 14.11
N MET A 57 -18.39 5.55 15.37
CA MET A 57 -17.38 6.32 16.11
C MET A 57 -16.69 5.54 17.24
N THR A 58 -17.03 4.27 17.45
CA THR A 58 -16.55 3.49 18.59
C THR A 58 -15.44 2.50 18.22
N PRO A 59 -14.64 2.02 19.19
CA PRO A 59 -13.71 0.91 18.95
C PRO A 59 -14.39 -0.39 18.48
N ALA A 60 -15.63 -0.63 18.90
CA ALA A 60 -16.42 -1.77 18.44
C ALA A 60 -16.76 -1.64 16.94
N ASP A 61 -17.06 -0.42 16.48
CA ASP A 61 -17.23 -0.15 15.05
C ASP A 61 -15.94 -0.42 14.27
N PHE A 62 -14.79 -0.02 14.81
CA PHE A 62 -13.51 -0.32 14.18
C PHE A 62 -13.28 -1.83 14.07
N ALA A 63 -13.52 -2.61 15.12
CA ALA A 63 -13.46 -4.07 15.05
C ALA A 63 -14.43 -4.65 13.99
N ALA A 64 -15.60 -4.03 13.81
CA ALA A 64 -16.59 -4.41 12.79
C ALA A 64 -16.39 -3.75 11.42
N LYS A 65 -15.25 -3.06 11.17
CA LYS A 65 -14.98 -2.28 9.95
C LYS A 65 -15.31 -3.02 8.65
N GLY A 66 -14.95 -4.30 8.56
CA GLY A 66 -15.22 -5.13 7.37
C GLY A 66 -16.71 -5.26 7.04
N GLU A 67 -17.55 -5.53 8.05
CA GLU A 67 -19.00 -5.60 7.88
C GLU A 67 -19.62 -4.23 7.60
N ILE A 68 -19.16 -3.17 8.29
CA ILE A 68 -19.64 -1.80 8.04
C ILE A 68 -19.37 -1.39 6.59
N VAL A 69 -18.16 -1.62 6.09
CA VAL A 69 -17.80 -1.35 4.70
C VAL A 69 -18.66 -2.21 3.76
N SER A 70 -18.90 -3.47 4.11
CA SER A 70 -19.77 -4.36 3.33
C SER A 70 -21.20 -3.84 3.25
N ASP A 71 -21.77 -3.39 4.37
CA ASP A 71 -23.12 -2.80 4.42
C ASP A 71 -23.26 -1.54 3.59
N ILE A 72 -22.24 -0.67 3.60
CA ILE A 72 -22.20 0.54 2.77
C ILE A 72 -22.22 0.18 1.29
N ILE A 73 -21.36 -0.76 0.87
CA ILE A 73 -21.30 -1.19 -0.54
C ILE A 73 -22.60 -1.90 -0.96
N ARG A 74 -23.18 -2.75 -0.09
CA ARG A 74 -24.52 -3.32 -0.31
C ARG A 74 -25.61 -2.25 -0.41
N GLY A 75 -25.44 -1.11 0.25
CA GLY A 75 -26.28 0.07 0.07
C GLY A 75 -26.15 0.65 -1.33
N TRP A 76 -24.93 0.86 -1.80
CA TRP A 76 -24.67 1.31 -3.18
C TRP A 76 -25.25 0.35 -4.22
N ASP A 77 -25.17 -0.96 -4.00
CA ASP A 77 -25.77 -1.98 -4.89
C ASP A 77 -27.28 -1.80 -5.10
N ARG A 78 -27.97 -1.16 -4.15
CA ARG A 78 -29.40 -0.86 -4.25
C ARG A 78 -29.67 0.54 -4.80
N ASP A 79 -28.86 1.51 -4.41
CA ASP A 79 -29.23 2.92 -4.44
C ASP A 79 -28.33 3.78 -5.34
N ALA A 80 -27.22 3.25 -5.86
CA ALA A 80 -26.23 4.00 -6.64
C ALA A 80 -25.80 3.26 -7.92
N ASP A 81 -25.33 4.03 -8.89
CA ASP A 81 -24.67 3.50 -10.09
C ASP A 81 -23.16 3.61 -9.92
N TYR A 82 -22.47 2.48 -9.96
CA TYR A 82 -21.02 2.38 -9.86
C TYR A 82 -20.56 1.08 -10.51
N ASP A 83 -19.30 1.01 -10.95
CA ASP A 83 -18.76 -0.20 -11.59
C ASP A 83 -17.99 -1.09 -10.60
N LEU A 84 -17.19 -0.45 -9.74
CA LEU A 84 -16.20 -1.10 -8.88
C LEU A 84 -16.12 -0.40 -7.51
N ALA A 85 -16.18 -1.18 -6.43
CA ALA A 85 -15.87 -0.75 -5.09
C ALA A 85 -14.46 -1.22 -4.69
N ILE A 86 -13.64 -0.28 -4.20
CA ILE A 86 -12.26 -0.50 -3.78
C ILE A 86 -12.13 -0.16 -2.28
N PRO A 87 -12.29 -1.15 -1.38
CA PRO A 87 -11.97 -1.00 0.04
C PRO A 87 -10.47 -0.71 0.21
N LEU A 88 -10.16 0.30 1.01
CA LEU A 88 -8.78 0.77 1.29
C LEU A 88 -8.68 1.26 2.72
N ASP A 89 -7.52 1.03 3.33
CA ASP A 89 -7.10 1.74 4.54
C ASP A 89 -6.56 3.14 4.23
N CYS A 90 -6.44 4.00 5.25
CA CYS A 90 -6.02 5.40 5.05
C CYS A 90 -4.54 5.53 4.65
N ASP A 91 -3.76 4.49 4.88
CA ASP A 91 -2.35 4.33 4.50
C ASP A 91 -2.15 3.58 3.19
N GLU A 92 -3.22 3.26 2.45
CA GLU A 92 -3.14 2.54 1.18
C GLU A 92 -3.48 3.43 -0.01
N PHE A 93 -2.65 3.34 -1.06
CA PHE A 93 -2.74 4.16 -2.27
C PHE A 93 -2.73 3.28 -3.51
N VAL A 94 -3.69 3.47 -4.40
CA VAL A 94 -3.86 2.61 -5.58
C VAL A 94 -2.94 3.05 -6.72
N GLY A 95 -2.12 2.11 -7.19
CA GLY A 95 -1.48 2.17 -8.49
C GLY A 95 -1.88 0.98 -9.36
N VAL A 96 -1.29 0.92 -10.55
CA VAL A 96 -1.34 -0.25 -11.43
C VAL A 96 0.09 -0.73 -11.68
N LEU A 97 0.30 -2.04 -11.60
CA LEU A 97 1.56 -2.70 -11.94
C LEU A 97 1.30 -3.86 -12.90
N THR A 98 1.59 -3.60 -14.17
CA THR A 98 1.65 -4.61 -15.24
C THR A 98 3.12 -4.83 -15.60
N ASP A 99 3.48 -4.63 -16.87
CA ASP A 99 4.83 -4.38 -17.36
C ASP A 99 5.44 -3.06 -16.85
N ARG A 100 4.59 -2.09 -16.49
CA ARG A 100 4.98 -0.80 -15.90
C ARG A 100 4.21 -0.49 -14.62
N LEU A 101 4.86 0.23 -13.73
CA LEU A 101 4.26 0.87 -12.56
C LEU A 101 3.68 2.23 -12.98
N ALA A 102 2.38 2.44 -12.73
CA ALA A 102 1.66 3.65 -13.12
C ALA A 102 0.82 4.20 -11.96
N LEU A 103 0.81 5.53 -11.85
CA LEU A 103 0.01 6.33 -10.90
C LEU A 103 -0.93 7.32 -11.61
N ASP A 104 -0.90 7.35 -12.95
CA ASP A 104 -1.73 8.25 -13.74
C ASP A 104 -3.17 7.75 -13.86
N ARG A 105 -4.09 8.70 -13.94
CA ARG A 105 -5.54 8.44 -14.01
C ARG A 105 -5.91 7.57 -15.21
N GLU A 106 -5.28 7.77 -16.36
CA GLU A 106 -5.59 7.05 -17.59
C GLU A 106 -5.34 5.54 -17.42
N SER A 107 -4.14 5.17 -16.97
CA SER A 107 -3.76 3.78 -16.73
C SER A 107 -4.65 3.10 -15.69
N ILE A 108 -4.98 3.81 -14.61
CA ILE A 108 -5.82 3.28 -13.53
C ILE A 108 -7.27 3.08 -13.99
N LEU A 109 -7.87 4.03 -14.72
CA LEU A 109 -9.22 3.86 -15.24
C LEU A 109 -9.30 2.79 -16.34
N ALA A 110 -8.25 2.64 -17.16
CA ALA A 110 -8.16 1.56 -18.13
C ALA A 110 -8.13 0.18 -17.42
N ALA A 111 -7.38 0.06 -16.32
CA ALA A 111 -7.36 -1.14 -15.49
C ALA A 111 -8.73 -1.42 -14.85
N CYS A 112 -9.42 -0.41 -14.30
CA CYS A 112 -10.80 -0.57 -13.82
C CYS A 112 -11.73 -1.10 -14.91
N ALA A 113 -11.70 -0.51 -16.09
CA ALA A 113 -12.54 -0.91 -17.22
C ALA A 113 -12.25 -2.35 -17.69
N ALA A 114 -10.98 -2.78 -17.66
CA ALA A 114 -10.60 -4.15 -17.99
C ALA A 114 -11.11 -5.14 -16.93
N VAL A 115 -10.91 -4.85 -15.65
CA VAL A 115 -11.37 -5.68 -14.53
C VAL A 115 -12.89 -5.83 -14.53
N CYS A 116 -13.65 -4.77 -14.85
CA CYS A 116 -15.12 -4.83 -14.89
C CYS A 116 -15.69 -5.74 -15.99
N ARG A 117 -14.88 -6.15 -16.98
CA ARG A 117 -15.27 -7.13 -18.01
C ARG A 117 -15.19 -8.57 -17.49
N GLU A 118 -14.43 -8.79 -16.44
CA GLU A 118 -14.30 -10.10 -15.81
C GLU A 118 -15.49 -10.42 -14.90
N GLN A 119 -15.61 -11.70 -14.58
CA GLN A 119 -16.55 -12.24 -13.59
C GLN A 119 -15.75 -12.94 -12.51
N GLY A 120 -16.00 -12.63 -11.23
CA GLY A 120 -15.37 -13.29 -10.09
C GLY A 120 -15.13 -12.35 -8.92
N THR A 121 -14.55 -12.91 -7.87
CA THR A 121 -14.00 -12.15 -6.74
C THR A 121 -12.65 -11.57 -7.14
N PHE A 122 -12.53 -10.25 -7.10
CA PHE A 122 -11.32 -9.55 -7.53
C PHE A 122 -10.33 -9.43 -6.38
N LEU A 123 -9.07 -9.74 -6.67
CA LEU A 123 -7.98 -9.68 -5.71
C LEU A 123 -6.82 -8.87 -6.27
N THR A 124 -6.09 -8.19 -5.39
CA THR A 124 -4.67 -7.96 -5.63
C THR A 124 -3.87 -8.53 -4.47
N ASN A 125 -2.70 -9.08 -4.80
CA ASN A 125 -1.72 -9.51 -3.82
C ASN A 125 -0.50 -8.58 -3.83
N ARG A 126 -0.50 -7.50 -4.62
CA ARG A 126 0.68 -6.66 -4.81
C ARG A 126 0.64 -5.48 -3.85
N VAL A 127 1.49 -5.52 -2.83
CA VAL A 127 1.69 -4.41 -1.91
C VAL A 127 3.12 -3.91 -2.00
N LEU A 128 3.29 -2.59 -2.06
CA LEU A 128 4.56 -1.89 -2.02
C LEU A 128 4.66 -1.15 -0.70
N LEU A 129 5.33 -1.77 0.29
CA LEU A 129 5.52 -1.17 1.61
C LEU A 129 6.58 -0.07 1.53
N ASN A 130 6.28 1.14 1.99
CA ASN A 130 7.26 2.22 1.99
C ASN A 130 8.46 1.89 2.91
N ILE A 131 9.67 2.19 2.46
CA ILE A 131 10.87 2.02 3.30
C ILE A 131 11.05 3.28 4.16
N PRO A 132 11.30 3.14 5.49
CA PRO A 132 11.49 4.30 6.37
C PRO A 132 12.62 5.21 5.85
N LEU A 133 12.40 6.53 5.91
CA LEU A 133 13.35 7.57 5.52
C LEU A 133 13.81 7.53 4.05
N ARG A 134 13.22 6.69 3.19
CA ARG A 134 13.63 6.51 1.80
C ARG A 134 12.46 6.79 0.85
N PRO A 135 12.14 8.06 0.58
CA PRO A 135 11.07 8.40 -0.35
C PRO A 135 11.30 7.81 -1.75
N GLY A 136 10.26 7.17 -2.29
CA GLY A 136 10.32 6.49 -3.59
C GLY A 136 10.88 5.06 -3.53
N TYR A 137 11.29 4.56 -2.37
CA TYR A 137 11.71 3.17 -2.19
C TYR A 137 10.61 2.34 -1.55
N PHE A 138 10.41 1.14 -2.10
CA PHE A 138 9.37 0.23 -1.65
C PHE A 138 9.86 -1.20 -1.56
N LEU A 139 9.39 -1.90 -0.54
CA LEU A 139 9.57 -3.34 -0.40
C LEU A 139 8.30 -4.05 -0.90
N PRO A 140 8.39 -4.83 -1.99
CA PRO A 140 7.33 -5.74 -2.42
C PRO A 140 6.91 -6.72 -1.34
N GLN A 141 5.60 -6.86 -1.12
CA GLN A 141 4.98 -7.82 -0.21
C GLN A 141 3.73 -8.43 -0.82
N SER A 142 3.56 -9.75 -0.65
CA SER A 142 2.32 -10.41 -1.02
C SER A 142 1.29 -10.31 0.11
N ILE A 143 0.39 -9.34 0.03
CA ILE A 143 -0.75 -9.25 0.95
C ILE A 143 -2.03 -9.10 0.15
N GLN A 144 -2.97 -10.01 0.39
CA GLN A 144 -4.24 -10.03 -0.33
C GLN A 144 -5.12 -8.83 0.05
N ARG A 145 -5.77 -8.24 -0.97
CA ARG A 145 -6.80 -7.20 -0.85
C ARG A 145 -7.96 -7.51 -1.78
N GLY A 146 -9.17 -7.37 -1.26
CA GLY A 146 -10.40 -7.58 -2.03
C GLY A 146 -10.88 -6.33 -2.74
N LEU A 147 -11.40 -6.51 -3.96
CA LEU A 147 -12.16 -5.51 -4.70
C LEU A 147 -13.48 -6.15 -5.17
N PHE A 148 -14.49 -5.32 -5.40
CA PHE A 148 -15.83 -5.82 -5.72
C PHE A 148 -16.41 -5.11 -6.93
N ARG A 149 -16.85 -5.88 -7.91
CA ARG A 149 -17.76 -5.35 -8.92
C ARG A 149 -19.09 -4.99 -8.25
N ALA A 150 -19.78 -3.98 -8.78
CA ALA A 150 -21.12 -3.66 -8.31
C ALA A 150 -22.06 -4.87 -8.32
N GLY A 151 -22.86 -4.99 -7.25
CA GLY A 151 -23.83 -6.06 -7.02
C GLY A 151 -23.22 -7.40 -6.60
N THR A 152 -21.92 -7.45 -6.29
CA THR A 152 -21.24 -8.74 -6.02
C THR A 152 -20.79 -8.96 -4.58
N ILE A 153 -20.67 -7.92 -3.75
CA ILE A 153 -20.15 -8.08 -2.39
C ILE A 153 -21.10 -8.91 -1.51
N VAL A 154 -20.53 -9.84 -0.74
CA VAL A 154 -21.24 -10.59 0.31
C VAL A 154 -20.70 -10.24 1.68
N THR A 155 -19.39 -10.25 1.89
CA THR A 155 -18.75 -9.77 3.14
C THR A 155 -17.26 -9.53 2.88
N LEU A 156 -16.62 -8.84 3.83
CA LEU A 156 -15.21 -8.55 3.87
C LEU A 156 -14.76 -8.56 5.33
N ASP A 157 -13.59 -9.13 5.62
CA ASP A 157 -13.01 -9.12 6.94
C ASP A 157 -12.46 -7.73 7.32
N HIS A 158 -12.09 -7.57 8.60
CA HIS A 158 -11.55 -6.31 9.12
C HIS A 158 -10.30 -5.80 8.38
N GLY A 159 -9.42 -6.69 7.90
CA GLY A 159 -8.19 -6.32 7.19
C GLY A 159 -8.36 -6.21 5.67
N PHE A 160 -9.58 -6.46 5.16
CA PHE A 160 -9.88 -6.51 3.74
C PHE A 160 -9.12 -7.61 2.96
N HIS A 161 -8.65 -8.64 3.66
CA HIS A 161 -7.84 -9.73 3.12
C HIS A 161 -8.65 -10.90 2.56
N ALA A 162 -9.86 -11.14 3.06
CA ALA A 162 -10.70 -12.30 2.77
C ALA A 162 -12.06 -11.85 2.23
N PRO A 163 -12.11 -11.35 0.98
CA PRO A 163 -13.37 -10.95 0.37
C PRO A 163 -14.23 -12.17 0.05
N VAL A 164 -15.54 -12.02 0.25
CA VAL A 164 -16.55 -12.98 -0.21
C VAL A 164 -17.48 -12.25 -1.16
N SER A 165 -17.65 -12.81 -2.36
CA SER A 165 -18.60 -12.30 -3.35
C SER A 165 -19.68 -13.34 -3.67
N THR A 166 -20.66 -12.94 -4.47
CA THR A 166 -21.68 -13.83 -5.05
C THR A 166 -21.09 -14.86 -6.02
N MET A 167 -19.80 -14.78 -6.35
CA MET A 167 -19.05 -15.70 -7.20
C MET A 167 -17.86 -16.32 -6.44
N PRO A 168 -18.10 -17.15 -5.41
CA PRO A 168 -17.05 -17.63 -4.51
C PRO A 168 -16.06 -18.62 -5.15
N GLU A 169 -16.40 -19.20 -6.30
CA GLU A 169 -15.57 -20.21 -6.98
C GLU A 169 -14.62 -19.64 -8.04
N ARG A 170 -14.72 -18.34 -8.35
CA ARG A 170 -13.88 -17.70 -9.38
C ARG A 170 -13.13 -16.51 -8.79
N TRP A 171 -11.81 -16.59 -8.85
CA TRP A 171 -10.89 -15.54 -8.39
C TRP A 171 -10.19 -14.92 -9.60
N VAL A 172 -10.08 -13.59 -9.61
CA VAL A 172 -9.40 -12.85 -10.67
C VAL A 172 -8.36 -11.94 -10.06
N GLN A 173 -7.10 -12.15 -10.45
CA GLN A 173 -6.00 -11.27 -10.08
C GLN A 173 -6.09 -9.99 -10.90
N THR A 174 -6.19 -8.86 -10.22
CA THR A 174 -6.23 -7.52 -10.81
C THR A 174 -4.81 -7.02 -11.03
N PRO A 175 -4.60 -6.03 -11.91
CA PRO A 175 -3.30 -5.39 -12.09
C PRO A 175 -3.02 -4.31 -11.03
N PHE A 176 -3.92 -4.08 -10.09
CA PHE A 176 -3.73 -3.05 -9.06
C PHE A 176 -2.56 -3.42 -8.14
N VAL A 177 -1.86 -2.39 -7.66
CA VAL A 177 -0.82 -2.49 -6.63
C VAL A 177 -1.10 -1.44 -5.59
N TYR A 178 -0.98 -1.78 -4.31
CA TYR A 178 -1.23 -0.84 -3.22
C TYR A 178 0.10 -0.39 -2.63
N PHE A 179 0.37 0.90 -2.69
CA PHE A 179 1.44 1.47 -1.91
C PHE A 179 0.97 1.63 -0.48
N HIS A 180 1.62 0.93 0.45
CA HIS A 180 1.25 0.91 1.86
C HIS A 180 2.20 1.82 2.64
N MET A 181 1.71 3.01 3.00
CA MET A 181 2.41 4.08 3.73
C MET A 181 2.35 3.85 5.24
N HIS A 182 2.70 2.62 5.65
CA HIS A 182 2.64 2.17 7.04
C HIS A 182 3.79 2.74 7.87
N ASN A 183 4.99 2.80 7.30
CA ASN A 183 6.16 3.29 8.00
C ASN A 183 6.17 4.82 8.04
N ARG A 184 6.64 5.38 9.16
CA ARG A 184 6.83 6.83 9.36
C ARG A 184 8.32 7.16 9.45
N PRO A 185 8.73 8.42 9.17
CA PRO A 185 10.12 8.86 9.29
C PRO A 185 10.59 8.86 10.75
N ASP A 186 9.68 9.13 11.68
CA ASP A 186 9.95 9.12 13.11
C ASP A 186 9.49 7.80 13.75
N PHE A 187 10.46 6.99 14.19
CA PHE A 187 10.19 5.74 14.89
C PHE A 187 9.40 5.94 16.20
N GLU A 188 9.62 7.04 16.92
CA GLU A 188 8.83 7.35 18.12
C GLU A 188 7.39 7.70 17.77
N ALA A 189 7.14 8.30 16.60
CA ALA A 189 5.77 8.49 16.10
C ALA A 189 5.09 7.14 15.80
N ILE A 190 5.81 6.15 15.26
CA ILE A 190 5.31 4.78 15.08
C ILE A 190 4.95 4.17 16.44
N ARG A 191 5.83 4.29 17.44
CA ARG A 191 5.57 3.79 18.81
C ARG A 191 4.39 4.50 19.47
N ALA A 192 4.24 5.81 19.29
CA ALA A 192 3.13 6.57 19.82
C ALA A 192 1.79 6.09 19.23
N PHE A 193 1.75 5.88 17.92
CA PHE A 193 0.58 5.31 17.24
C PHE A 193 0.27 3.89 17.71
N ALA A 194 1.30 3.03 17.81
CA ALA A 194 1.16 1.68 18.34
C ALA A 194 0.62 1.69 19.78
N ARG A 195 1.09 2.61 20.63
CA ARG A 195 0.61 2.78 22.02
C ARG A 195 -0.86 3.18 22.06
N GLN A 196 -1.30 4.07 21.17
CA GLN A 196 -2.72 4.45 21.06
C GLN A 196 -3.58 3.26 20.66
N LYS A 197 -3.17 2.48 19.66
CA LYS A 197 -3.89 1.28 19.21
C LYS A 197 -3.90 0.15 20.22
N LEU A 198 -2.89 0.06 21.08
CA LEU A 198 -2.77 -0.97 22.12
C LEU A 198 -3.26 -0.50 23.50
N TYR A 199 -3.78 0.74 23.61
CA TYR A 199 -4.15 1.32 24.88
C TYR A 199 -5.21 0.48 25.64
N HIS A 200 -6.14 -0.14 24.92
CA HIS A 200 -7.15 -1.02 25.53
C HIS A 200 -6.55 -2.29 26.13
N LEU A 201 -5.40 -2.74 25.63
CA LEU A 201 -4.69 -3.92 26.13
C LEU A 201 -3.71 -3.58 27.26
N THR A 202 -3.07 -2.42 27.19
CA THR A 202 -1.96 -2.06 28.10
C THR A 202 -2.38 -1.06 29.18
N GLY A 203 -3.39 -0.23 28.94
CA GLY A 203 -3.68 0.96 29.74
C GLY A 203 -2.59 2.03 29.65
N GLY A 204 -1.75 1.98 28.61
CA GLY A 204 -0.61 2.89 28.41
C GLY A 204 0.71 2.45 29.04
N ASP A 205 0.78 1.28 29.69
CA ASP A 205 2.02 0.70 30.21
C ASP A 205 2.67 -0.24 29.18
N ASP A 206 3.68 0.27 28.47
CA ASP A 206 4.45 -0.46 27.45
C ASP A 206 5.05 -1.79 27.99
N ARG A 207 5.31 -1.90 29.30
CA ARG A 207 5.88 -3.14 29.91
C ARG A 207 4.94 -4.33 29.82
N ARG A 208 3.63 -4.08 29.69
CA ARG A 208 2.61 -5.13 29.54
C ARG A 208 2.61 -5.78 28.17
N LEU A 209 3.40 -5.25 27.22
CA LEU A 209 3.61 -5.82 25.88
C LEU A 209 4.75 -6.86 25.84
N ALA A 210 5.34 -7.19 26.98
CA ALA A 210 6.35 -8.23 27.11
C ALA A 210 5.80 -9.66 26.97
N GLU A 211 4.47 -9.83 27.02
CA GLU A 211 3.79 -11.12 26.84
C GLU A 211 3.27 -11.27 25.40
N ASP A 212 3.54 -12.41 24.75
CA ASP A 212 3.00 -12.70 23.42
C ASP A 212 1.47 -12.84 23.50
N ARG A 213 0.78 -11.79 23.05
CA ARG A 213 -0.67 -11.79 22.85
C ARG A 213 -0.95 -11.87 21.36
N ALA A 214 -1.89 -12.73 20.96
CA ALA A 214 -2.31 -12.84 19.56
C ALA A 214 -2.87 -11.52 19.02
N GLU A 215 -3.62 -10.78 19.86
CA GLU A 215 -4.10 -9.45 19.55
C GLU A 215 -2.98 -8.41 19.73
N GLY A 216 -2.65 -7.69 18.65
CA GLY A 216 -1.66 -6.62 18.70
C GLY A 216 -0.19 -7.07 18.61
N ALA A 217 0.10 -8.35 18.38
CA ALA A 217 1.46 -8.89 18.28
C ALA A 217 2.38 -8.10 17.34
N HIS A 218 1.85 -7.70 16.18
CA HIS A 218 2.59 -6.93 15.17
C HIS A 218 2.96 -5.52 15.64
N LEU A 219 2.14 -4.89 16.48
CA LEU A 219 2.42 -3.58 17.09
C LEU A 219 3.33 -3.71 18.31
N ALA A 220 3.24 -4.81 19.06
CA ALA A 220 4.09 -5.08 20.22
C ALA A 220 5.58 -5.19 19.84
N HIS A 221 5.89 -5.60 18.60
CA HIS A 221 7.25 -5.65 18.08
C HIS A 221 8.00 -4.30 18.20
N TYR A 222 7.31 -3.16 18.00
CA TYR A 222 7.93 -1.83 18.07
C TYR A 222 8.44 -1.44 19.46
N PHE A 223 7.96 -2.12 20.51
CA PHE A 223 8.42 -1.92 21.88
C PHE A 223 9.53 -2.91 22.29
N ARG A 224 9.85 -3.87 21.41
CA ARG A 224 10.92 -4.87 21.57
C ARG A 224 12.15 -4.61 20.70
N THR A 225 12.14 -3.51 19.93
CA THR A 225 13.24 -3.11 19.04
C THR A 225 13.61 -1.63 19.27
N THR A 226 14.74 -1.20 18.73
CA THR A 226 15.14 0.22 18.66
C THR A 226 14.84 0.78 17.26
N GLY A 227 14.78 2.11 17.13
CA GLY A 227 14.63 2.75 15.82
C GLY A 227 15.77 2.38 14.86
N GLU A 228 17.01 2.37 15.37
CA GLU A 228 18.19 1.95 14.61
C GLU A 228 18.07 0.50 14.10
N ALA A 229 17.67 -0.44 14.96
CA ALA A 229 17.49 -1.84 14.56
C ALA A 229 16.31 -2.02 13.57
N PHE A 230 15.25 -1.23 13.74
CA PHE A 230 14.12 -1.21 12.82
C PHE A 230 14.54 -0.71 11.43
N GLU A 231 15.24 0.42 11.34
CA GLU A 231 15.78 0.95 10.08
C GLU A 231 16.79 -0.02 9.45
N ALA A 232 17.69 -0.58 10.25
CA ALA A 232 18.68 -1.56 9.79
C ALA A 232 18.04 -2.82 9.18
N SER A 233 16.82 -3.19 9.59
CA SER A 233 16.10 -4.34 9.02
C SER A 233 15.70 -4.17 7.55
N TYR A 234 15.75 -2.93 7.03
CA TYR A 234 15.52 -2.61 5.61
C TYR A 234 16.83 -2.44 4.81
N ARG A 235 18.00 -2.41 5.46
CA ARG A 235 19.29 -2.27 4.79
C ARG A 235 19.79 -3.59 4.23
N GLY A 236 20.57 -3.53 3.15
CA GLY A 236 21.21 -4.72 2.57
C GLY A 236 20.26 -5.69 1.88
N ARG A 237 18.96 -5.37 1.80
CA ARG A 237 17.93 -6.21 1.19
C ARG A 237 17.56 -5.64 -0.18
N PRO A 238 17.23 -6.49 -1.17
CA PRO A 238 16.66 -6.00 -2.41
C PRO A 238 15.31 -5.31 -2.15
N ASP A 239 15.06 -4.24 -2.89
CA ASP A 239 13.84 -3.45 -2.89
C ASP A 239 13.57 -2.89 -4.31
N ILE A 240 12.56 -2.04 -4.47
CA ILE A 240 12.37 -1.28 -5.70
C ILE A 240 12.47 0.23 -5.44
N TYR A 241 12.96 0.94 -6.44
CA TYR A 241 13.04 2.39 -6.48
C TYR A 241 12.17 2.95 -7.60
N MET A 242 11.25 3.83 -7.25
CA MET A 242 10.34 4.53 -8.15
C MET A 242 10.72 6.02 -8.23
N PRO A 243 11.53 6.45 -9.22
CA PRO A 243 11.97 7.85 -9.32
C PRO A 243 10.82 8.83 -9.56
N GLY A 244 9.72 8.38 -10.16
CA GLY A 244 8.53 9.20 -10.39
C GLY A 244 7.64 9.43 -9.16
N PHE A 245 7.89 8.74 -8.04
CA PHE A 245 6.99 8.79 -6.88
C PHE A 245 7.00 10.16 -6.17
N VAL A 246 8.18 10.70 -5.87
CA VAL A 246 8.31 12.02 -5.22
C VAL A 246 7.81 13.17 -6.11
N PRO A 247 8.16 13.22 -7.41
CA PRO A 247 7.57 14.17 -8.35
C PRO A 247 6.03 14.10 -8.35
N TYR A 248 5.46 12.89 -8.39
CA TYR A 248 4.02 12.69 -8.35
C TYR A 248 3.37 13.28 -7.08
N LEU A 249 3.94 13.05 -5.90
CA LEU A 249 3.43 13.65 -4.66
C LEU A 249 3.53 15.17 -4.68
N THR A 250 4.62 15.71 -5.24
CA THR A 250 4.83 17.16 -5.37
C THR A 250 3.81 17.79 -6.31
N GLU A 251 3.46 17.13 -7.41
CA GLU A 251 2.40 17.56 -8.33
C GLU A 251 1.01 17.58 -7.67
N LEU A 252 0.79 16.69 -6.69
CA LEU A 252 -0.40 16.72 -5.82
C LEU A 252 -0.33 17.81 -4.73
N ALA A 253 0.69 18.67 -4.75
CA ALA A 253 1.01 19.67 -3.74
C ALA A 253 1.23 19.09 -2.34
N ILE A 254 1.77 17.86 -2.26
CA ILE A 254 2.03 17.14 -1.02
C ILE A 254 3.53 17.18 -0.77
N ASP A 255 3.89 17.61 0.43
CA ASP A 255 5.26 17.46 0.92
C ASP A 255 5.46 16.00 1.38
N PRO A 256 6.35 15.22 0.71
CA PRO A 256 6.60 13.84 1.09
C PRO A 256 7.42 13.72 2.38
N GLU A 257 8.19 14.73 2.76
CA GLU A 257 9.18 14.62 3.83
C GLU A 257 8.57 14.27 5.20
N PRO A 258 7.44 14.87 5.65
CA PRO A 258 6.79 14.49 6.90
C PRO A 258 6.29 13.04 6.95
N VAL A 259 6.08 12.41 5.78
CA VAL A 259 5.50 11.06 5.67
C VAL A 259 6.58 10.01 5.36
N LEU A 260 7.61 10.39 4.60
CA LEU A 260 8.57 9.47 4.00
C LEU A 260 10.03 9.79 4.34
N GLY A 261 10.30 10.97 4.90
CA GLY A 261 11.65 11.47 5.12
C GLY A 261 12.32 11.95 3.84
N SER A 262 13.63 12.19 3.91
CA SER A 262 14.43 12.84 2.85
C SER A 262 15.72 12.09 2.50
N GLY A 263 15.85 10.82 2.90
CA GLY A 263 17.04 9.98 2.62
C GLY A 263 17.00 9.22 1.29
N GLY A 264 17.93 8.28 1.12
CA GLY A 264 18.08 7.47 -0.09
C GLY A 264 18.79 8.19 -1.25
N ILE A 265 19.00 7.47 -2.36
CA ILE A 265 19.56 8.02 -3.59
C ILE A 265 18.43 8.53 -4.48
N VAL A 266 18.60 9.73 -5.02
CA VAL A 266 17.70 10.26 -6.04
C VAL A 266 18.34 10.07 -7.41
N LEU A 267 17.75 9.21 -8.25
CA LEU A 267 18.12 9.13 -9.66
C LEU A 267 17.14 9.97 -10.47
N HIS A 268 17.66 10.79 -11.37
CA HIS A 268 16.86 11.57 -12.31
C HIS A 268 16.53 10.80 -13.61
N ALA A 269 16.68 9.48 -13.60
CA ALA A 269 16.34 8.62 -14.72
C ALA A 269 14.84 8.25 -14.69
N ALA A 270 14.19 8.25 -15.85
CA ALA A 270 12.83 7.76 -16.03
C ALA A 270 12.87 6.37 -16.69
N PRO A 271 12.95 5.27 -15.90
CA PRO A 271 12.93 3.92 -16.47
C PRO A 271 11.59 3.68 -17.19
N PRO A 272 11.56 2.99 -18.34
CA PRO A 272 10.33 2.69 -19.06
C PRO A 272 9.28 1.95 -18.21
N GLU A 273 9.74 1.08 -17.31
CA GLU A 273 8.90 0.31 -16.38
C GLU A 273 8.34 1.17 -15.23
N GLY A 274 8.78 2.42 -15.09
CA GLY A 274 8.38 3.30 -13.99
C GLY A 274 9.10 3.03 -12.66
N TYR A 275 9.89 1.95 -12.56
CA TYR A 275 10.72 1.62 -11.41
C TYR A 275 12.03 0.93 -11.81
N LEU A 276 12.95 0.82 -10.85
CA LEU A 276 14.16 0.00 -10.90
C LEU A 276 14.13 -0.97 -9.72
N VAL A 277 14.71 -2.15 -9.88
CA VAL A 277 15.07 -3.00 -8.72
C VAL A 277 16.35 -2.45 -8.13
N HIS A 278 16.48 -2.48 -6.81
CA HIS A 278 17.59 -1.86 -6.11
C HIS A 278 18.10 -2.74 -4.98
N LYS A 279 19.41 -2.70 -4.73
CA LYS A 279 20.02 -3.24 -3.52
C LYS A 279 21.22 -2.39 -3.11
N SER A 280 21.31 -2.06 -1.83
CA SER A 280 22.52 -1.49 -1.23
C SER A 280 23.34 -2.56 -0.51
N ASP A 281 24.61 -2.28 -0.24
CA ASP A 281 25.30 -2.97 0.86
C ASP A 281 24.73 -2.53 2.23
N PRO A 282 24.98 -3.27 3.33
CA PRO A 282 24.43 -2.94 4.64
C PRO A 282 24.86 -1.56 5.17
N ASP A 283 26.03 -1.08 4.75
CA ASP A 283 26.58 0.22 5.16
C ASP A 283 26.14 1.38 4.25
N GLU A 284 25.29 1.10 3.24
CA GLU A 284 24.81 2.07 2.23
C GLU A 284 25.94 2.81 1.47
N ARG A 285 27.12 2.19 1.38
CA ARG A 285 28.24 2.73 0.58
C ARG A 285 28.09 2.43 -0.88
N ARG A 286 27.43 1.32 -1.22
CA ARG A 286 27.27 0.90 -2.61
C ARG A 286 25.82 0.58 -2.90
N HIS A 287 25.25 1.27 -3.88
CA HIS A 287 23.90 1.05 -4.39
C HIS A 287 23.95 0.54 -5.82
N VAL A 288 23.18 -0.51 -6.10
CA VAL A 288 23.00 -1.07 -7.43
C VAL A 288 21.53 -0.94 -7.79
N PHE A 289 21.24 -0.30 -8.92
CA PHE A 289 19.92 -0.21 -9.50
C PHE A 289 19.92 -0.92 -10.85
N ASP A 290 18.89 -1.70 -11.12
CA ASP A 290 18.77 -2.44 -12.37
C ASP A 290 17.34 -2.40 -12.91
N ARG A 291 17.19 -2.67 -14.21
CA ARG A 291 15.87 -2.84 -14.81
C ARG A 291 15.32 -4.23 -14.47
N PHE A 292 14.00 -4.38 -14.52
CA PHE A 292 13.36 -5.67 -14.33
C PHE A 292 12.33 -5.90 -15.42
N ASP A 293 12.56 -6.91 -16.26
CA ASP A 293 11.64 -7.34 -17.31
C ASP A 293 10.88 -8.57 -16.81
N ALA A 294 9.64 -8.36 -16.34
CA ALA A 294 8.84 -9.42 -15.73
C ALA A 294 8.54 -10.57 -16.71
N ASP A 295 8.28 -10.25 -17.98
CA ASP A 295 7.92 -11.23 -19.01
C ASP A 295 9.13 -12.06 -19.43
N TRP A 296 10.30 -11.44 -19.56
CA TRP A 296 11.55 -12.16 -19.79
C TRP A 296 11.94 -13.00 -18.58
N TYR A 297 11.86 -12.43 -17.37
CA TYR A 297 12.20 -13.13 -16.14
C TYR A 297 11.36 -14.39 -15.95
N ALA A 298 10.05 -14.32 -16.17
CA ALA A 298 9.17 -15.48 -16.09
C ALA A 298 9.49 -16.55 -17.15
N ARG A 299 9.84 -16.15 -18.38
CA ARG A 299 10.20 -17.10 -19.46
C ARG A 299 11.51 -17.84 -19.18
N GLU A 300 12.50 -17.17 -18.62
CA GLU A 300 13.80 -17.79 -18.31
C GLU A 300 13.79 -18.58 -17.00
N ASN A 301 12.85 -18.29 -16.11
CA ASN A 301 12.73 -18.90 -14.79
C ASN A 301 11.39 -19.63 -14.67
N LEU A 302 11.24 -20.75 -15.41
CA LEU A 302 9.99 -21.52 -15.46
C LEU A 302 9.56 -22.07 -14.10
N ASP A 303 10.51 -22.31 -13.18
CA ASP A 303 10.24 -22.66 -11.79
C ASP A 303 9.47 -21.55 -11.06
N VAL A 304 9.80 -20.29 -11.33
CA VAL A 304 9.09 -19.12 -10.79
C VAL A 304 7.74 -18.95 -11.47
N ALA A 305 7.70 -19.07 -12.80
CA ALA A 305 6.47 -18.85 -13.57
C ALA A 305 5.38 -19.89 -13.30
N THR A 306 5.76 -21.12 -12.93
CA THR A 306 4.82 -22.20 -12.60
C THR A 306 4.50 -22.29 -11.10
N ASP A 307 5.18 -21.50 -10.27
CA ASP A 307 4.88 -21.42 -8.84
C ASP A 307 3.57 -20.65 -8.60
N ASN A 308 2.72 -21.19 -7.71
CA ASN A 308 1.40 -20.61 -7.44
C ASN A 308 1.46 -19.24 -6.74
N PHE A 309 2.54 -18.96 -6.00
CA PHE A 309 2.71 -17.72 -5.25
C PHE A 309 3.48 -16.69 -6.07
N PHE A 310 4.63 -17.08 -6.63
CA PHE A 310 5.51 -16.19 -7.37
C PHE A 310 5.11 -15.99 -8.84
N GLY A 311 4.42 -16.95 -9.46
CA GLY A 311 4.00 -16.85 -10.87
C GLY A 311 3.04 -15.68 -11.12
N ILE A 312 2.31 -15.23 -10.09
CA ILE A 312 1.42 -14.06 -10.15
C ILE A 312 2.21 -12.74 -10.19
N TRP A 313 3.40 -12.73 -9.57
CA TRP A 313 4.22 -11.53 -9.44
C TRP A 313 5.72 -11.87 -9.41
N PRO A 314 6.35 -12.13 -10.58
CA PRO A 314 7.76 -12.55 -10.64
C PRO A 314 8.75 -11.56 -10.02
N LEU A 315 8.40 -10.27 -9.98
CA LEU A 315 9.16 -9.24 -9.27
C LEU A 315 9.30 -9.57 -7.77
N LEU A 316 8.26 -10.11 -7.13
CA LEU A 316 8.31 -10.53 -5.73
C LEU A 316 9.36 -11.63 -5.52
N HIS A 317 9.40 -12.62 -6.41
CA HIS A 317 10.44 -13.67 -6.36
C HIS A 317 11.84 -13.06 -6.50
N PHE A 318 12.03 -12.18 -7.48
CA PHE A 318 13.33 -11.59 -7.72
C PHE A 318 13.84 -10.81 -6.50
N ILE A 319 12.96 -10.03 -5.86
CA ILE A 319 13.31 -9.28 -4.66
C ILE A 319 13.54 -10.17 -3.43
N MET A 320 12.77 -11.25 -3.27
CA MET A 320 12.90 -12.14 -2.11
C MET A 320 14.07 -13.13 -2.23
N HIS A 321 14.40 -13.56 -3.45
CA HIS A 321 15.32 -14.66 -3.70
C HIS A 321 16.23 -14.39 -4.91
N GLY A 322 15.65 -14.00 -6.05
CA GLY A 322 16.35 -14.00 -7.33
C GLY A 322 17.61 -13.12 -7.37
N TRP A 323 17.62 -11.98 -6.69
CA TRP A 323 18.82 -11.13 -6.59
C TRP A 323 19.98 -11.86 -5.91
N ASP A 324 19.72 -12.49 -4.76
CA ASP A 324 20.73 -13.17 -3.95
C ASP A 324 21.16 -14.51 -4.56
N GLU A 325 20.29 -15.13 -5.36
CA GLU A 325 20.60 -16.30 -6.19
C GLU A 325 21.44 -15.94 -7.44
N GLY A 326 21.64 -14.65 -7.72
CA GLY A 326 22.36 -14.19 -8.92
C GLY A 326 21.57 -14.37 -10.22
N ARG A 327 20.24 -14.51 -10.15
CA ARG A 327 19.38 -14.52 -11.34
C ARG A 327 19.47 -13.14 -12.01
N ARG A 328 19.40 -13.12 -13.33
CA ARG A 328 19.37 -11.86 -14.09
C ARG A 328 17.94 -11.31 -14.08
N PRO A 329 17.73 -9.98 -13.99
CA PRO A 329 16.38 -9.40 -14.01
C PRO A 329 15.88 -9.05 -15.42
N HIS A 330 16.75 -9.09 -16.44
CA HIS A 330 16.45 -8.72 -17.82
C HIS A 330 17.42 -9.42 -18.80
N PRO A 331 17.16 -9.38 -20.13
CA PRO A 331 18.08 -9.91 -21.15
C PRO A 331 19.49 -9.29 -21.08
N PRO A 332 20.56 -9.99 -21.50
CA PRO A 332 21.89 -9.42 -21.55
C PRO A 332 21.96 -8.13 -22.38
N GLY A 333 22.83 -7.19 -22.00
CA GLY A 333 23.11 -5.97 -22.78
C GLY A 333 22.67 -4.66 -22.12
N LEU A 334 21.94 -4.73 -21.00
CA LEU A 334 21.74 -3.60 -20.10
C LEU A 334 22.70 -3.74 -18.92
N ALA A 335 23.34 -2.64 -18.55
CA ALA A 335 24.22 -2.59 -17.38
C ALA A 335 23.48 -1.91 -16.23
N PRO A 336 23.64 -2.40 -14.98
CA PRO A 336 23.06 -1.75 -13.83
C PRO A 336 23.71 -0.37 -13.59
N ILE A 337 22.96 0.52 -12.96
CA ILE A 337 23.47 1.78 -12.44
C ILE A 337 24.09 1.51 -11.07
N VAL A 338 25.38 1.81 -10.92
CA VAL A 338 26.10 1.64 -9.65
C VAL A 338 26.49 3.01 -9.10
N ILE A 339 26.10 3.28 -7.85
CA ILE A 339 26.45 4.50 -7.13
C ILE A 339 27.27 4.11 -5.91
N GLU A 340 28.46 4.69 -5.78
CA GLU A 340 29.33 4.55 -4.61
C GLU A 340 29.27 5.86 -3.80
N GLN A 341 29.04 5.76 -2.50
CA GLN A 341 29.06 6.86 -1.53
C GLN A 341 30.34 6.78 -0.69
N GLY A 342 30.93 7.94 -0.43
CA GLY A 342 32.21 8.09 0.29
C GLY A 342 32.09 8.28 1.78
#